data_AF-A0A7W2TDR3-F1
#
_entry.id   AF-A0A7W2TDR3-F1
#
_cell.length_a   1.000
_cell.length_b   1.000
_cell.length_c   1.000
_cell.angle_alpha   90.00
_cell.angle_beta   90.00
_cell.angle_gamma   90.00
#
_symmetry.space_group_name_H-M   'P 1'
#
loop_
_entity.id
_entity.type
_entity.pdbx_description
1 polymer ?
#
loop_
_entity_poly.entity_id
_entity_poly.type
_entity_poly.pdbx_seq_one_letter_code
_entity_poly.pdbx_strand_id
1 'polypeptide(L)' 'MNINVAMVPYILILTCVLPTLFAIRLAKKQERSMLTSGVVTFALGFTWIGGWIYLAIMNFKKPVQVVDK' A
#
# COMPACT_ATOMS: atom_id res chain seq x y z
N MET A 1 16.89 -23.91 3.14
CA MET A 1 16.71 -22.51 2.70
C MET A 1 17.49 -21.61 3.66
N ASN A 2 18.66 -21.13 3.27
CA ASN A 2 19.52 -20.29 4.12
C ASN A 2 19.12 -18.82 3.92
N ILE A 3 18.00 -18.41 4.51
CA ILE A 3 17.64 -16.99 4.53
C ILE A 3 18.62 -16.33 5.48
N ASN A 4 19.54 -15.55 4.90
CA ASN A 4 20.37 -14.66 5.68
C ASN A 4 19.44 -13.69 6.43
N VAL A 5 19.40 -13.80 7.75
CA VAL A 5 18.51 -13.00 8.63
C VAL A 5 18.73 -11.51 8.42
N ALA A 6 19.92 -11.10 7.97
CA ALA A 6 20.21 -9.73 7.57
C ALA A 6 19.37 -9.22 6.39
N MET A 7 18.81 -10.10 5.55
CA MET A 7 17.97 -9.72 4.40
C MET A 7 16.50 -9.49 4.77
N VAL A 8 16.04 -10.03 5.89
CA VAL A 8 14.65 -9.89 6.38
C VAL A 8 14.19 -8.42 6.46
N PRO A 9 14.94 -7.47 7.04
CA PRO A 9 14.51 -6.07 7.11
C PRO A 9 14.39 -5.42 5.71
N TYR A 10 15.27 -5.76 4.77
CA TYR A 10 15.20 -5.23 3.41
C TYR A 10 13.94 -5.72 2.67
N ILE A 11 13.58 -6.98 2.85
CA ILE A 11 12.35 -7.55 2.28
C ILE A 11 11.12 -6.86 2.87
N LEU A 12 11.08 -6.67 4.19
CA LEU A 12 9.99 -5.95 4.87
C LEU A 12 9.85 -4.49 4.38
N ILE A 13 10.96 -3.79 4.15
CA ILE A 13 10.93 -2.44 3.59
C ILE A 13 10.34 -2.46 2.16
N LEU A 14 10.73 -3.44 1.35
CA LEU A 14 10.26 -3.56 -0.03
C LEU A 14 8.78 -3.94 -0.12
N THR A 15 8.29 -4.83 0.74
CA THR A 15 6.92 -5.34 0.66
C THR A 15 5.92 -4.54 1.49
N CYS A 16 6.36 -3.88 2.56
CA CYS A 16 5.49 -3.05 3.41
C CYS A 16 5.69 -1.56 3.15
N VAL A 17 6.91 -1.05 3.36
CA VAL A 17 7.15 0.41 3.44
C VAL A 17 6.99 1.08 2.09
N LEU A 18 7.59 0.52 1.04
CA LEU A 18 7.53 1.04 -0.33
C LEU A 18 6.09 1.16 -0.87
N PRO A 19 5.28 0.08 -0.90
CA PRO A 19 3.90 0.18 -1.36
C PRO A 19 3.06 1.08 -0.45
N THR A 20 3.29 1.09 0.87
CA THR A 20 2.56 1.99 1.78
C THR A 20 2.79 3.46 1.45
N LEU A 21 4.03 3.87 1.20
CA LEU A 21 4.36 5.25 0.81
C LEU A 21 3.68 5.64 -0.51
N PHE A 22 3.70 4.75 -1.50
CA PHE A 22 3.03 5.00 -2.77
C PHE A 22 1.52 5.07 -2.62
N ALA A 23 0.91 4.22 -1.77
CA ALA A 23 -0.54 4.22 -1.55
C ALA A 23 -1.01 5.50 -0.86
N ILE A 24 -0.28 5.99 0.15
CA ILE A 24 -0.58 7.26 0.82
C ILE A 24 -0.52 8.42 -0.18
N ARG A 25 0.52 8.44 -1.03
CA ARG A 25 0.66 9.48 -2.07
C ARG A 25 -0.48 9.42 -3.09
N LEU A 26 -0.90 8.22 -3.47
CA LEU A 26 -2.03 8.01 -4.38
C LEU A 26 -3.36 8.40 -3.73
N ALA A 27 -3.56 8.06 -2.46
CA ALA A 27 -4.73 8.44 -1.67
C ALA A 27 -4.88 9.95 -1.58
N LYS A 28 -3.77 10.66 -1.30
CA LYS A 28 -3.74 12.12 -1.28
C LYS A 28 -4.15 12.73 -2.63
N LYS A 29 -3.68 12.14 -3.74
CA LYS A 29 -4.06 12.58 -5.10
C LYS A 29 -5.53 12.27 -5.43
N GLN A 30 -6.11 11.27 -4.78
CA GLN A 30 -7.47 10.81 -5.00
C GLN A 30 -8.48 11.40 -3.99
N GLU A 31 -8.08 12.36 -3.14
CA GLU A 31 -8.92 12.88 -2.03
C GLU A 31 -9.49 11.77 -1.12
N ARG A 32 -8.82 10.62 -1.05
CA ARG A 32 -9.17 9.52 -0.15
C ARG A 32 -8.46 9.67 1.19
N SER A 33 -8.98 8.99 2.21
CA SER A 33 -8.35 8.88 3.53
C SER A 33 -6.93 8.30 3.42
N MET A 34 -5.93 9.17 3.63
CA MET A 34 -4.51 8.82 3.63
C MET A 34 -4.18 7.79 4.72
N LEU A 35 -4.83 7.92 5.87
CA LEU A 35 -4.58 7.08 7.04
C LEU A 35 -5.10 5.65 6.80
N THR A 36 -6.33 5.52 6.30
CA THR A 36 -6.92 4.21 5.98
C THR A 36 -6.16 3.52 4.85
N SER A 37 -5.82 4.25 3.79
CA SER A 37 -5.01 3.72 2.68
C SER A 37 -3.64 3.25 3.15
N GLY A 38 -2.94 4.04 3.96
CA GLY A 38 -1.64 3.68 4.50
C GLY A 38 -1.68 2.44 5.39
N VAL A 39 -2.60 2.40 6.36
CA VAL A 39 -2.72 1.27 7.30
C VAL A 39 -3.10 -0.02 6.58
N VAL A 40 -4.04 0.02 5.64
CA VAL A 40 -4.46 -1.17 4.87
C VAL A 40 -3.33 -1.67 3.98
N THR A 41 -2.63 -0.77 3.29
CA THR A 41 -1.48 -1.16 2.44
C THR A 41 -0.34 -1.74 3.27
N PHE A 42 -0.09 -1.20 4.47
CA PHE A 42 0.92 -1.69 5.39
C PHE A 42 0.58 -3.09 5.93
N ALA A 43 -0.67 -3.30 6.36
CA ALA A 43 -1.15 -4.60 6.81
C ALA A 43 -1.06 -5.65 5.67
N LEU A 44 -1.41 -5.27 4.45
CA LEU A 44 -1.29 -6.13 3.27
C LEU A 44 0.17 -6.32 2.80
N GLY A 45 1.10 -5.48 3.23
CA GLY A 45 2.53 -5.68 2.96
C GLY A 45 3.11 -6.90 3.67
N PHE A 46 2.52 -7.33 4.78
CA PHE A 46 2.91 -8.56 5.49
C PHE A 46 2.59 -9.83 4.70
N THR A 47 1.70 -9.76 3.71
CA THR A 47 1.43 -10.88 2.80
C THR A 47 2.37 -10.90 1.58
N TRP A 48 3.50 -10.17 1.66
CA TRP A 48 4.49 -9.92 0.60
C TRP A 48 3.97 -9.15 -0.62
N ILE A 49 2.93 -9.66 -1.27
CA ILE A 49 2.41 -9.13 -2.54
C ILE A 49 1.18 -8.23 -2.33
N GLY A 50 0.48 -8.39 -1.20
CA GLY A 50 -0.82 -7.74 -0.98
C GLY A 50 -0.77 -6.22 -1.03
N GLY A 51 0.29 -5.61 -0.49
CA GLY A 51 0.49 -4.16 -0.53
C GLY A 51 0.55 -3.62 -1.96
N TRP A 52 1.22 -4.35 -2.86
CA TRP A 52 1.31 -4.00 -4.28
C TRP A 52 -0.02 -4.20 -5.00
N ILE A 53 -0.75 -5.27 -4.68
CA ILE A 53 -2.08 -5.54 -5.25
C ILE A 53 -3.07 -4.44 -4.86
N TYR A 54 -3.10 -4.05 -3.59
CA TYR A 54 -3.98 -2.96 -3.13
C TYR A 54 -3.67 -1.65 -3.85
N LEU A 55 -2.38 -1.36 -4.05
CA LEU A 55 -1.95 -0.19 -4.78
C LEU A 55 -2.38 -0.20 -6.25
N ALA A 56 -2.25 -1.36 -6.91
CA ALA A 56 -2.74 -1.56 -8.26
C ALA A 56 -4.26 -1.34 -8.34
N ILE A 57 -5.02 -1.91 -7.40
CA ILE A 57 -6.48 -1.72 -7.32
C ILE A 57 -6.82 -0.24 -7.10
N MET A 58 -6.15 0.47 -6.19
CA MET A 58 -6.36 1.91 -6.00
C MET A 58 -6.04 2.71 -7.27
N ASN A 59 -5.05 2.30 -8.05
CA ASN A 59 -4.68 2.97 -9.28
C ASN A 59 -5.74 2.76 -10.39
N PHE A 60 -6.30 1.56 -10.50
CA PHE A 60 -7.34 1.24 -11.48
C PHE A 60 -8.75 1.72 -11.05
N LYS A 61 -9.06 1.66 -9.76
CA LYS A 61 -10.34 2.07 -9.17
C LYS A 61 -10.18 3.44 -8.52
N LYS A 62 -10.24 4.49 -9.34
CA LYS A 62 -10.41 5.86 -8.84
C LYS A 62 -11.63 5.91 -7.90
N PRO A 63 -11.60 6.71 -6.82
CA PRO A 63 -12.76 6.87 -5.97
C PRO A 63 -13.94 7.34 -6.80
N VAL A 64 -15.06 6.66 -6.62
CA VAL A 64 -16.36 7.23 -6.98
C VAL A 64 -16.52 8.42 -6.06
N GLN A 65 -16.32 9.63 -6.59
CA GLN A 65 -16.66 10.84 -5.86
C GLN A 65 -18.17 10.77 -5.62
N VAL A 66 -18.56 10.64 -4.35
CA VAL A 66 -19.95 10.83 -3.96
C VAL A 66 -20.20 12.32 -4.13
N VAL A 67 -20.68 12.69 -5.31
CA VAL A 67 -21.19 14.04 -5.56
C VAL A 67 -22.44 14.16 -4.70
N ASP A 68 -22.27 14.71 -3.50
CA ASP A 68 -23.38 15.21 -2.70
C ASP A 68 -24.07 16.28 -3.55
N LYS A 69 -25.31 16.00 -3.96
CA LYS A 69 -26.12 16.83 -4.85
C LYS A 69 -26.71 18.01 -4.09
#